data_AF-A0A7S3I7A6-F1
#
_entry.id   AF-A0A7S3I7A6-F1
#
_cell.length_a   1.000
_cell.length_b   1.000
_cell.length_c   1.000
_cell.angle_alpha   90.00
_cell.angle_beta   90.00
_cell.angle_gamma   90.00
#
_symmetry.space_group_name_H-M   'P 1'
#
loop_
_entity.id
_entity.type
_entity.pdbx_description
1 polymer ?
#
loop_
_entity_poly.entity_id
_entity_poly.type
_entity_poly.pdbx_seq_one_letter_code
_entity_poly.pdbx_strand_id
1 'polypeptide(L)'
;LDYYEQFFGIAFPLPKMDIVSLHKMNVRAMENWGCITFLGSVLLKDPEHTSATLIQRNSRTVAHELSHMWFGNHVTMDWWDDIWLNEGFARFSEHHILNTLRPHFRPWDKYLYQ
;
A
#
# COMPACT_ATOMS: atom_id res chain seq x y z
N LEU A 1 5.02 -6.55 -5.08
CA LEU A 1 4.92 -7.75 -4.24
C LEU A 1 6.31 -8.33 -4.03
N ASP A 2 7.03 -8.63 -5.10
CA ASP A 2 8.38 -9.22 -5.10
C ASP A 2 9.37 -8.48 -4.19
N TYR A 3 9.38 -7.14 -4.24
CA TYR A 3 10.25 -6.35 -3.36
C TYR A 3 9.91 -6.54 -1.88
N TYR A 4 8.64 -6.67 -1.51
CA TYR A 4 8.27 -6.91 -0.12
C TYR A 4 8.69 -8.30 0.35
N GLU A 5 8.56 -9.32 -0.50
CA GLU A 5 9.07 -10.66 -0.20
C GLU A 5 10.58 -10.62 0.06
N GLN A 6 11.33 -9.91 -0.78
CA GLN A 6 12.78 -9.73 -0.62
C GLN A 6 13.12 -8.91 0.64
N PHE A 7 12.42 -7.82 0.87
CA PHE A 7 12.72 -6.89 1.96
C PHE A 7 12.42 -7.50 3.34
N PHE A 8 11.31 -8.21 3.49
CA PHE A 8 10.95 -8.89 4.73
C PHE A 8 11.59 -10.26 4.88
N GLY A 9 12.13 -10.83 3.80
CA GLY A 9 12.70 -12.18 3.81
C GLY A 9 11.66 -13.27 4.02
N ILE A 10 10.38 -12.97 3.76
CA ILE A 10 9.24 -13.87 3.96
C ILE A 10 8.42 -13.84 2.66
N ALA A 11 8.28 -15.00 2.02
CA ALA A 11 7.48 -15.13 0.80
C ALA A 11 5.99 -14.84 1.07
N PHE A 12 5.31 -14.29 0.08
CA PHE A 12 3.87 -14.13 0.13
C PHE A 12 3.20 -15.52 0.09
N PRO A 13 2.38 -15.88 1.09
CA PRO A 13 2.00 -17.28 1.30
C PRO A 13 0.86 -17.77 0.40
N LEU A 14 0.13 -16.87 -0.27
CA LEU A 14 -1.03 -17.23 -1.08
C LEU A 14 -0.62 -17.41 -2.55
N PRO A 15 -1.30 -18.29 -3.31
CA PRO A 15 -0.94 -18.58 -4.71
C PRO A 15 -1.17 -17.40 -5.66
N LYS A 16 -1.91 -16.37 -5.23
CA LYS A 16 -2.22 -15.19 -6.03
C LYS A 16 -2.50 -13.96 -5.17
N MET A 17 -2.35 -12.80 -5.80
CA MET A 17 -2.78 -11.51 -5.28
C MET A 17 -3.69 -10.84 -6.31
N ASP A 18 -4.97 -10.71 -5.97
CA ASP A 18 -5.92 -9.95 -6.78
C ASP A 18 -5.90 -8.47 -6.35
N ILE A 19 -6.02 -7.58 -7.33
CA ILE A 19 -6.18 -6.13 -7.12
C ILE A 19 -7.44 -5.70 -7.86
N VAL A 20 -8.45 -5.26 -7.11
CA VAL A 20 -9.80 -5.03 -7.62
C VAL A 20 -10.21 -3.57 -7.45
N SER A 21 -10.63 -2.94 -8.54
CA SER A 21 -11.27 -1.61 -8.50
C SER A 21 -12.75 -1.75 -8.18
N LEU A 22 -13.22 -1.05 -7.15
CA LEU A 22 -14.63 -0.90 -6.81
C LEU A 22 -15.13 0.50 -7.15
N HIS A 23 -16.38 0.59 -7.58
CA HIS A 23 -17.01 1.86 -7.96
C HIS A 23 -17.24 2.79 -6.76
N LYS A 24 -17.59 2.22 -5.60
CA LYS A 24 -17.86 2.97 -4.37
C LYS A 24 -17.32 2.21 -3.16
N MET A 25 -16.63 2.94 -2.27
CA MET A 25 -16.10 2.47 -1.00
C MET A 25 -16.15 3.62 0.02
N ASN A 26 -16.21 3.29 1.31
CA ASN A 26 -16.09 4.28 2.40
C ASN A 26 -14.63 4.65 2.72
N VAL A 27 -13.69 3.88 2.19
CA VAL A 27 -12.25 4.07 2.30
C VAL A 27 -11.63 4.11 0.90
N ARG A 28 -10.35 4.49 0.81
CA ARG A 28 -9.63 4.55 -0.47
C ARG A 28 -9.18 3.18 -0.95
N ALA A 29 -8.87 2.29 -0.02
CA ALA A 29 -8.48 0.92 -0.26
C ALA A 29 -8.68 0.07 1.02
N MET A 30 -8.58 -1.25 0.88
CA MET A 30 -8.64 -2.21 2.00
C MET A 30 -7.85 -3.48 1.64
N GLU A 31 -7.07 -3.96 2.60
CA GLU A 31 -6.01 -4.95 2.52
C GLU A 31 -6.43 -6.43 2.57
N ASN A 32 -7.67 -6.76 2.18
CA ASN A 32 -8.16 -8.14 2.33
C ASN A 32 -7.18 -9.16 1.71
N TRP A 33 -6.80 -10.19 2.48
CA TRP A 33 -5.64 -11.02 2.16
C TRP A 33 -5.81 -11.77 0.84
N GLY A 34 -4.96 -11.45 -0.14
CA GLY A 34 -5.03 -12.02 -1.49
C GLY A 34 -6.04 -11.34 -2.43
N CYS A 35 -6.78 -10.33 -1.97
CA CYS A 35 -7.70 -9.54 -2.79
C CYS A 35 -7.81 -8.10 -2.24
N ILE A 36 -6.86 -7.25 -2.62
CA ILE A 36 -6.88 -5.85 -2.21
C ILE A 36 -7.94 -5.12 -3.04
N THR A 37 -8.78 -4.36 -2.34
CA THR A 37 -9.81 -3.53 -2.99
C THR A 37 -9.40 -2.08 -2.98
N PHE A 38 -9.63 -1.37 -4.08
CA PHE A 38 -9.33 0.05 -4.23
C PHE A 38 -10.55 0.79 -4.77
N LEU A 39 -10.74 2.03 -4.35
CA LEU A 39 -11.60 2.95 -5.06
C LEU A 39 -11.00 3.18 -6.46
N GLY A 40 -11.83 3.22 -7.51
CA GLY A 40 -11.36 3.34 -8.88
C GLY A 40 -10.42 4.54 -9.14
N SER A 41 -10.60 5.65 -8.43
CA SER A 41 -9.72 6.83 -8.52
C SER A 41 -8.32 6.63 -7.93
N VAL A 42 -8.09 5.54 -7.20
CA VAL A 42 -6.78 5.15 -6.69
C VAL A 42 -6.06 4.24 -7.69
N LEU A 43 -6.76 3.23 -8.20
CA LEU A 43 -6.15 2.19 -9.02
C LEU A 43 -6.06 2.57 -10.50
N LEU A 44 -7.09 3.22 -11.04
CA LEU A 44 -7.16 3.58 -12.45
C LEU A 44 -6.50 4.94 -12.68
N LYS A 45 -5.73 5.03 -13.77
CA LYS A 45 -5.15 6.29 -14.25
C LYS A 45 -5.62 6.56 -15.67
N ASP A 46 -5.98 7.81 -15.92
CA ASP A 46 -6.03 8.38 -17.25
C ASP A 46 -4.62 8.90 -17.61
N PRO A 47 -3.95 8.36 -18.65
CA PRO A 47 -2.61 8.79 -19.05
C PRO A 47 -2.48 10.27 -19.40
N GLU A 48 -3.56 10.90 -19.86
CA GLU A 48 -3.57 12.30 -20.30
C GLU A 48 -3.95 13.25 -19.16
N HIS A 49 -4.80 12.80 -18.24
CA HIS A 49 -5.42 13.68 -17.24
C HIS A 49 -4.97 13.45 -15.79
N THR A 50 -4.31 12.32 -15.47
CA THR A 50 -3.89 12.04 -14.09
C THR A 50 -2.62 12.80 -13.75
N SER A 51 -2.71 13.74 -12.79
CA SER A 51 -1.55 14.53 -12.36
C SER A 51 -0.46 13.66 -11.73
N ALA A 52 0.81 14.08 -11.87
CA ALA A 52 1.95 13.41 -11.25
C ALA A 52 1.81 13.29 -9.72
N THR A 53 1.25 14.33 -9.08
CA THR A 53 0.95 14.32 -7.64
C THR A 53 -0.04 13.22 -7.27
N LEU A 54 -1.09 13.01 -8.09
CA LEU A 54 -2.07 11.96 -7.87
C LEU A 54 -1.47 10.57 -8.10
N ILE A 55 -0.66 10.41 -9.15
CA ILE A 55 0.08 9.17 -9.41
C ILE A 55 0.96 8.81 -8.21
N GLN A 56 1.71 9.78 -7.67
CA GLN A 56 2.54 9.57 -6.49
C GLN A 56 1.70 9.17 -5.27
N ARG A 57 0.61 9.91 -4.98
CA ARG A 57 -0.27 9.61 -3.85
C ARG A 57 -0.91 8.23 -3.96
N ASN A 58 -1.36 7.85 -5.15
CA ASN A 58 -1.98 6.56 -5.41
C ASN A 58 -0.96 5.43 -5.35
N SER A 59 0.26 5.65 -5.83
CA SER A 59 1.36 4.69 -5.68
C SER A 59 1.68 4.39 -4.22
N ARG A 60 1.61 5.40 -3.33
CA ARG A 60 1.72 5.19 -1.88
C ARG A 60 0.60 4.31 -1.35
N THR A 61 -0.65 4.60 -1.73
CA THR A 61 -1.79 3.78 -1.30
C THR A 61 -1.64 2.33 -1.78
N VAL A 62 -1.21 2.08 -3.01
CA VAL A 62 -0.95 0.70 -3.48
C VAL A 62 0.16 0.02 -2.66
N ALA A 63 1.25 0.75 -2.37
CA ALA A 63 2.33 0.22 -1.54
C ALA A 63 1.87 -0.08 -0.10
N HIS A 64 1.05 0.80 0.48
CA HIS A 64 0.43 0.64 1.80
C HIS A 64 -0.31 -0.69 1.91
N GLU A 65 -1.29 -0.92 1.03
CA GLU A 65 -2.10 -2.13 1.07
C GLU A 65 -1.29 -3.40 0.80
N LEU A 66 -0.28 -3.32 -0.07
CA LEU A 66 0.61 -4.45 -0.31
C LEU A 66 1.48 -4.77 0.90
N SER A 67 1.87 -3.77 1.70
CA SER A 67 2.61 -3.98 2.95
C SER A 67 1.78 -4.72 3.99
N HIS A 68 0.46 -4.53 4.00
CA HIS A 68 -0.42 -5.21 4.95
C HIS A 68 -0.43 -6.73 4.81
N MET A 69 0.01 -7.27 3.67
CA MET A 69 0.20 -8.72 3.52
C MET A 69 1.18 -9.31 4.54
N TRP A 70 2.10 -8.48 5.07
CA TRP A 70 2.97 -8.83 6.20
C TRP A 70 2.46 -8.21 7.51
N PHE A 71 2.11 -6.92 7.52
CA PHE A 71 1.69 -6.19 8.72
C PHE A 71 0.20 -5.90 8.73
N GLY A 72 -0.59 -6.80 9.30
CA GLY A 72 -2.04 -6.75 9.37
C GLY A 72 -2.68 -8.09 9.01
N ASN A 73 -2.07 -8.78 8.04
CA ASN A 73 -2.53 -10.11 7.62
C ASN A 73 -1.65 -11.24 8.16
N HIS A 74 -0.33 -11.21 7.93
CA HIS A 74 0.58 -12.25 8.42
C HIS A 74 0.89 -12.09 9.91
N VAL A 75 1.12 -10.86 10.35
CA VAL A 75 1.21 -10.47 11.76
C VAL A 75 0.12 -9.44 12.02
N THR A 76 -0.83 -9.78 12.89
CA THR A 76 -1.96 -8.91 13.24
C THR A 76 -1.84 -8.50 14.70
N MET A 77 -2.15 -7.25 15.02
CA MET A 77 -2.26 -6.80 16.41
C MET A 77 -3.27 -7.66 17.18
N ASP A 78 -3.02 -7.87 18.47
CA ASP A 78 -3.91 -8.68 19.33
C ASP A 78 -5.24 -7.96 19.60
N TRP A 79 -5.20 -6.63 19.70
CA TRP A 79 -6.38 -5.79 19.89
C TRP A 79 -6.26 -4.43 19.18
N TRP A 80 -7.40 -3.79 18.96
CA TRP A 80 -7.52 -2.55 18.18
C TRP A 80 -6.80 -1.35 18.79
N ASP A 81 -6.54 -1.36 20.09
CA ASP A 81 -5.73 -0.31 20.74
C ASP A 81 -4.30 -0.27 20.17
N ASP A 82 -3.83 -1.39 19.64
CA ASP A 82 -2.53 -1.55 18.98
C ASP A 82 -2.59 -1.52 17.44
N ILE A 83 -3.65 -0.92 16.86
CA ILE A 83 -3.81 -0.81 15.39
C ILE A 83 -2.61 -0.17 14.69
N TRP A 84 -1.82 0.62 15.42
CA TRP A 84 -0.59 1.22 14.93
C TRP A 84 0.46 0.17 14.49
N LEU A 85 0.42 -1.05 15.01
CA LEU A 85 1.27 -2.16 14.55
C LEU A 85 0.99 -2.54 13.10
N ASN A 86 -0.25 -2.36 12.63
CA ASN A 86 -0.60 -2.58 11.23
C ASN A 86 -0.35 -1.30 10.42
N GLU A 87 -1.09 -0.24 10.77
CA GLU A 87 -1.17 1.01 10.00
C GLU A 87 0.13 1.81 10.02
N GLY A 88 0.83 1.81 11.15
CA GLY A 88 2.11 2.50 11.31
C GLY A 88 3.22 1.82 10.50
N PHE A 89 3.28 0.49 10.52
CA PHE A 89 4.23 -0.27 9.70
C PHE A 89 3.91 -0.14 8.21
N ALA A 90 2.64 -0.24 7.80
CA ALA A 90 2.24 -0.01 6.41
C ALA A 90 2.62 1.41 5.95
N ARG A 91 2.40 2.42 6.79
CA ARG A 91 2.79 3.82 6.53
C ARG A 91 4.30 4.02 6.40
N PHE A 92 5.10 3.39 7.25
CA PHE A 92 6.56 3.44 7.13
C PHE A 92 7.02 2.75 5.84
N SER A 93 6.50 1.55 5.62
CA SER A 93 6.83 0.66 4.51
C SER A 93 6.50 1.25 3.14
N GLU A 94 5.38 1.96 2.99
CA GLU A 94 4.99 2.62 1.73
C GLU A 94 6.04 3.63 1.27
N HIS A 95 6.66 4.35 2.22
CA HIS A 95 7.68 5.35 1.93
C HIS A 95 9.02 4.68 1.63
N HIS A 96 9.38 3.67 2.41
CA HIS A 96 10.61 2.90 2.21
C HIS A 96 10.65 2.26 0.81
N ILE A 97 9.60 1.52 0.43
CA ILE A 97 9.59 0.83 -0.86
C ILE A 97 9.57 1.79 -2.04
N LEU A 98 8.82 2.90 -1.95
CA LEU A 98 8.77 3.87 -3.03
C LEU A 98 10.08 4.64 -3.15
N ASN A 99 10.84 4.79 -2.07
CA ASN A 99 12.16 5.39 -2.15
C ASN A 99 13.09 4.53 -3.00
N THR A 100 12.96 3.21 -2.92
CA THR A 100 13.72 2.28 -3.74
C THR A 100 13.18 2.16 -5.17
N LEU A 101 11.88 1.97 -5.35
CA LEU A 101 11.27 1.70 -6.66
C LEU A 101 11.00 2.97 -7.49
N ARG A 102 10.81 4.12 -6.84
CA ARG A 102 10.42 5.41 -7.45
C ARG A 102 11.12 6.58 -6.74
N PRO A 103 12.47 6.63 -6.68
CA PRO A 103 13.21 7.65 -5.91
C PRO A 103 12.88 9.10 -6.32
N HIS A 104 12.53 9.33 -7.59
CA HIS A 104 12.12 10.64 -8.09
C HIS A 104 10.84 11.18 -7.44
N PHE A 105 10.04 10.34 -6.79
CA PHE A 105 8.91 10.78 -5.98
C PHE A 105 9.36 11.48 -4.68
N ARG A 106 10.59 11.28 -4.22
CA ARG A 106 11.11 11.81 -2.95
C ARG A 106 10.13 11.53 -1.79
N PRO A 107 9.76 10.25 -1.56
CA PRO A 107 8.66 9.93 -0.65
C PRO A 107 8.94 10.41 0.77
N TRP A 108 10.18 10.28 1.26
CA TRP A 108 10.56 10.71 2.61
C TRP A 108 10.37 12.20 2.86
N ASP A 109 10.50 13.06 1.84
CA ASP A 109 10.22 14.49 2.00
C ASP A 109 8.76 14.72 2.39
N LYS A 110 7.84 13.91 1.88
CA LYS A 110 6.41 13.98 2.21
C LYS A 110 6.06 13.26 3.51
N TYR A 111 6.97 12.48 4.08
CA TYR A 111 6.72 11.76 5.34
C TYR A 111 6.65 12.73 6.53
N LEU A 112 7.47 13.78 6.51
CA LEU A 112 7.59 14.76 7.60
C LEU A 112 6.45 15.79 7.65
N TYR A 113 5.65 15.90 6.58
CA TYR A 113 4.61 16.92 6.43
C TYR A 113 3.19 16.33 6.32
N GLN A 114 2.99 15.11 6.83
CA GLN A 114 1.70 14.39 6.84
C GLN A 114 1.00 14.48 8.18
#